data_AF-A0A7K7MJ60-F1
#
_entry.id   AF-A0A7K7MJ60-F1
#
_cell.length_a   1.000
_cell.length_b   1.000
_cell.length_c   1.000
_cell.angle_alpha   90.00
_cell.angle_beta   90.00
_cell.angle_gamma   90.00
#
_symmetry.space_group_name_H-M   'P 1'
#
loop_
_entity.id
_entity.type
_entity.pdbx_description
1 polymer ?
#
loop_
_entity_poly.entity_id
_entity_poly.type
_entity_poly.pdbx_seq_one_letter_code
_entity_poly.pdbx_strand_id
1 'polypeptide(L)'
;FYFGFRSELDDLPHNYSCDVIGLVTFVGRAERARKREHSEDFWLYRWAHAIDGTSDQPFILELFATSQPDVFERIHPMTYLVCTQMRVIQGLTENPSKTVYLTTSNESQIFITGWHKGQPYTKDAKVKNFIQWTKSQSEADQIRKTVIGGYYPFPRPPDSFVKY
;
A
#
# COMPACT_ATOMS: atom_id res chain seq x y z
N PHE A 1 -9.98 -10.24 11.08
CA PHE A 1 -9.44 -9.05 10.42
C PHE A 1 -9.20 -7.98 11.46
N TYR A 2 -8.10 -7.26 11.35
CA TYR A 2 -7.75 -6.13 12.20
C TYR A 2 -7.38 -4.96 11.29
N PHE A 3 -8.38 -4.17 10.88
CA PHE A 3 -8.15 -3.06 9.99
C PHE A 3 -7.53 -1.86 10.72
N GLY A 4 -6.50 -1.27 10.13
CA GLY A 4 -5.92 0.01 10.53
C GLY A 4 -6.34 1.12 9.57
N PHE A 5 -6.62 2.31 10.09
CA PHE A 5 -6.74 3.53 9.31
C PHE A 5 -5.36 4.14 9.06
N ARG A 6 -5.25 4.93 7.99
CA ARG A 6 -3.99 5.61 7.73
C ARG A 6 -3.65 6.59 8.84
N SER A 7 -4.63 7.26 9.44
CA SER A 7 -4.41 8.15 10.59
C SER A 7 -3.83 7.48 11.83
N GLU A 8 -3.97 6.17 11.98
CA GLU A 8 -3.48 5.40 13.14
C GLU A 8 -2.09 4.77 12.90
N LEU A 9 -1.65 4.71 11.63
CA LEU A 9 -0.51 3.89 11.23
C LEU A 9 0.81 4.35 11.85
N ASP A 10 1.01 5.65 12.04
CA ASP A 10 2.27 6.20 12.55
C ASP A 10 2.50 5.85 14.03
N ASP A 11 1.43 5.51 14.75
CA ASP A 11 1.45 5.11 16.16
C ASP A 11 1.60 3.59 16.37
N LEU A 12 1.38 2.78 15.32
CA LEU A 12 1.53 1.33 15.40
C LEU A 12 3.00 0.93 15.48
N PRO A 13 3.40 -0.01 16.36
CA PRO A 13 4.81 -0.38 16.53
C PRO A 13 5.42 -1.04 15.28
N HIS A 14 6.74 -0.97 15.16
CA HIS A 14 7.47 -1.70 14.12
C HIS A 14 7.15 -3.21 14.20
N ASN A 15 7.00 -3.86 13.04
CA ASN A 15 6.55 -5.25 12.86
C ASN A 15 5.12 -5.56 13.33
N TYR A 16 4.32 -4.55 13.69
CA TYR A 16 2.89 -4.78 13.94
C TYR A 16 2.21 -5.34 12.68
N SER A 17 1.27 -6.28 12.86
CA SER A 17 0.49 -6.85 11.76
C SER A 17 -0.90 -6.22 11.70
N CYS A 18 -1.27 -5.65 10.57
CA CYS A 18 -2.60 -5.09 10.34
C CYS A 18 -3.15 -5.38 8.94
N ASP A 19 -4.46 -5.29 8.82
CA ASP A 19 -5.16 -5.27 7.53
C ASP A 19 -5.41 -3.82 7.12
N VAL A 20 -5.42 -3.52 5.83
CA VAL A 20 -5.73 -2.18 5.31
C VAL A 20 -6.67 -2.25 4.12
N ILE A 21 -7.44 -1.18 3.94
CA ILE A 21 -8.26 -0.96 2.75
C ILE A 21 -8.03 0.47 2.27
N GLY A 22 -7.90 0.67 0.96
CA GLY A 22 -7.76 2.00 0.39
C GLY A 22 -8.06 2.05 -1.11
N LEU A 23 -8.26 3.27 -1.60
CA LEU A 23 -8.33 3.59 -3.02
C LEU A 23 -6.91 3.82 -3.54
N VAL A 24 -6.47 3.02 -4.51
CA VAL A 24 -5.12 3.15 -5.07
C VAL A 24 -5.01 4.45 -5.86
N THR A 25 -4.01 5.27 -5.54
CA THR A 25 -3.73 6.55 -6.24
C THR A 25 -2.41 6.51 -7.01
N PHE A 26 -1.50 5.63 -6.62
CA PHE A 26 -0.22 5.44 -7.30
C PHE A 26 0.15 3.96 -7.37
N VAL A 27 0.71 3.55 -8.51
CA VAL A 27 1.34 2.23 -8.69
C VAL A 27 2.67 2.42 -9.43
N GLY A 28 3.75 2.03 -8.76
CA GLY A 28 5.09 2.00 -9.31
C GLY A 28 5.32 0.82 -10.25
N ARG A 29 6.47 0.83 -10.92
CA ARG A 29 6.91 -0.29 -11.76
C ARG A 29 7.19 -1.52 -10.91
N ALA A 30 7.08 -2.70 -11.53
CA ALA A 30 7.52 -3.93 -10.89
C ALA A 30 9.06 -3.96 -10.85
N GLU A 31 9.60 -4.27 -9.68
CA GLU A 31 11.02 -4.31 -9.36
C GLU A 31 11.41 -5.72 -8.90
N ARG A 32 12.69 -6.07 -9.08
CA ARG A 32 13.25 -7.35 -8.68
C ARG A 32 14.29 -7.14 -7.59
N ALA A 33 14.06 -7.72 -6.42
CA ALA A 33 15.05 -7.82 -5.35
C ALA A 33 15.62 -9.24 -5.32
N ARG A 34 16.95 -9.39 -5.25
CA ARG A 34 17.55 -10.72 -5.05
C ARG A 34 17.13 -11.26 -3.69
N LYS A 35 16.75 -12.54 -3.61
CA LYS A 35 16.42 -13.17 -2.32
C LYS A 35 17.63 -13.28 -1.38
N ARG A 36 18.82 -13.45 -1.98
CA ARG A 36 20.14 -13.51 -1.31
C ARG A 36 21.19 -12.94 -2.25
N GLU A 37 22.30 -12.46 -1.70
CA GLU A 37 23.38 -11.77 -2.43
C GLU A 37 23.91 -12.53 -3.66
N HIS A 38 23.88 -13.87 -3.61
CA HIS A 38 24.33 -14.75 -4.71
C HIS A 38 23.23 -15.67 -5.27
N SER A 39 21.96 -15.35 -5.05
CA SER A 39 20.84 -16.14 -5.57
C SER A 39 20.47 -15.71 -7.00
N GLU A 40 20.10 -16.68 -7.83
CA GLU A 40 19.38 -16.46 -9.10
C GLU A 40 17.88 -16.23 -8.89
N ASP A 41 17.36 -16.45 -7.68
CA ASP A 41 15.98 -16.17 -7.34
C ASP A 41 15.78 -14.71 -6.98
N PHE A 42 14.67 -14.17 -7.49
CA PHE A 42 14.25 -12.81 -7.22
C PHE A 42 12.86 -12.82 -6.56
N TRP A 43 12.66 -11.86 -5.67
CA TRP A 43 11.35 -11.39 -5.31
C TRP A 43 10.89 -10.33 -6.31
N LEU A 44 9.67 -10.48 -6.81
CA LEU A 44 9.00 -9.46 -7.61
C LEU A 44 8.13 -8.62 -6.68
N TYR A 45 8.35 -7.32 -6.65
CA TYR A 45 7.58 -6.39 -5.83
C TYR A 45 7.28 -5.10 -6.58
N ARG A 46 6.39 -4.26 -6.04
CA ARG A 46 6.13 -2.90 -6.52
C ARG A 46 5.66 -2.02 -5.37
N TRP A 47 5.89 -0.72 -5.50
CA TRP A 47 5.32 0.26 -4.60
C TRP A 47 3.92 0.68 -5.03
N ALA A 48 3.03 0.92 -4.07
CA ALA A 48 1.72 1.51 -4.32
C ALA A 48 1.36 2.52 -3.23
N HIS A 49 0.54 3.51 -3.58
CA HIS A 49 -0.14 4.37 -2.62
C HIS A 49 -1.62 4.09 -2.62
N ALA A 50 -2.20 4.05 -1.43
CA ALA A 50 -3.64 3.96 -1.25
C ALA A 50 -4.12 4.97 -0.21
N ILE A 51 -5.32 5.52 -0.39
CA ILE A 51 -5.94 6.48 0.53
C ILE A 51 -7.26 5.94 1.07
N ASP A 52 -7.58 6.24 2.33
CA ASP A 52 -8.83 5.83 2.98
C ASP A 52 -9.70 7.00 3.47
N GLY A 53 -9.24 8.24 3.25
CA GLY A 53 -9.93 9.45 3.67
C GLY A 53 -9.72 9.87 5.12
N THR A 54 -8.89 9.14 5.88
CA THR A 54 -8.64 9.45 7.30
C THR A 54 -7.43 10.36 7.54
N SER A 55 -6.59 10.55 6.52
CA SER A 55 -5.37 11.36 6.57
C SER A 55 -5.07 11.94 5.18
N ASP A 56 -4.34 13.06 5.15
CA ASP A 56 -3.79 13.65 3.93
C ASP A 56 -2.57 12.85 3.40
N GLN A 57 -1.97 12.00 4.23
CA GLN A 57 -0.91 11.08 3.81
C GLN A 57 -1.52 9.78 3.29
N PRO A 58 -0.96 9.15 2.24
CA PRO A 58 -1.39 7.83 1.81
C PRO A 58 -0.79 6.72 2.68
N PHE A 59 -1.39 5.55 2.63
CA PHE A 59 -0.65 4.31 2.88
C PHE A 59 0.47 4.18 1.85
N ILE A 60 1.69 3.97 2.31
CA ILE A 60 2.82 3.57 1.46
C ILE A 60 2.92 2.05 1.54
N LEU A 61 2.75 1.36 0.42
CA LEU A 61 2.65 -0.10 0.35
C LEU A 61 3.79 -0.67 -0.48
N GLU A 62 4.61 -1.53 0.13
CA GLU A 62 5.55 -2.41 -0.56
C GLU A 62 4.86 -3.77 -0.79
N LEU A 63 4.43 -4.01 -2.02
CA LEU A 63 3.63 -5.18 -2.36
C LEU A 63 4.49 -6.18 -3.11
N PHE A 64 4.66 -7.38 -2.56
CA PHE A 64 5.23 -8.49 -3.29
C PHE A 64 4.15 -9.22 -4.08
N ALA A 65 4.53 -9.94 -5.14
CA ALA A 65 3.57 -10.71 -5.94
C ALA A 65 2.85 -11.83 -5.16
N THR A 66 3.36 -12.16 -3.96
CA THR A 66 2.89 -13.22 -3.05
C THR A 66 2.53 -14.51 -3.82
N SER A 67 1.54 -15.27 -3.35
CA SER A 67 0.95 -16.40 -4.06
C SER A 67 -0.15 -15.97 -5.05
N GLN A 68 -0.30 -14.67 -5.32
CA GLN A 68 -1.37 -14.10 -6.15
C GLN A 68 -0.82 -13.26 -7.32
N PRO A 69 -0.02 -13.83 -8.24
CA PRO A 69 0.63 -13.09 -9.32
C PRO A 69 -0.36 -12.36 -10.23
N ASP A 70 -1.52 -12.98 -10.54
CA ASP A 70 -2.56 -12.35 -11.36
C ASP A 70 -3.18 -11.12 -10.68
N VAL A 71 -3.31 -11.15 -9.35
CA VAL A 71 -3.81 -10.00 -8.58
C VAL A 71 -2.75 -8.91 -8.57
N PHE A 72 -1.49 -9.27 -8.33
CA PHE A 72 -0.36 -8.35 -8.36
C PHE A 72 -0.30 -7.55 -9.67
N GLU A 73 -0.42 -8.22 -10.82
CA GLU A 73 -0.45 -7.56 -12.14
C GLU A 73 -1.63 -6.62 -12.32
N ARG A 74 -2.77 -6.90 -11.67
CA ARG A 74 -4.02 -6.14 -11.80
C ARG A 74 -4.17 -5.00 -10.80
N ILE A 75 -3.19 -4.73 -9.94
CA ILE A 75 -3.19 -3.53 -9.09
C ILE A 75 -2.98 -2.29 -9.97
N HIS A 76 -4.00 -1.45 -10.06
CA HIS A 76 -4.02 -0.22 -10.85
C HIS A 76 -4.61 0.92 -10.02
N PRO A 77 -4.31 2.19 -10.32
CA PRO A 77 -5.03 3.28 -9.70
C PRO A 77 -6.53 3.17 -9.91
N MET A 78 -7.28 3.79 -9.00
CA MET A 78 -8.74 3.73 -8.90
C MET A 78 -9.29 2.35 -8.50
N THR A 79 -8.44 1.36 -8.23
CA THR A 79 -8.90 0.10 -7.63
C THR A 79 -9.03 0.24 -6.11
N TYR A 80 -10.03 -0.42 -5.53
CA TYR A 80 -10.11 -0.65 -4.10
C TYR A 80 -9.19 -1.81 -3.78
N LEU A 81 -8.23 -1.57 -2.91
CA LEU A 81 -7.20 -2.52 -2.53
C LEU A 81 -7.39 -2.89 -1.07
N VAL A 82 -7.58 -4.17 -0.79
CA VAL A 82 -7.50 -4.73 0.55
C VAL A 82 -6.23 -5.56 0.64
N CYS A 83 -5.41 -5.29 1.64
CA CYS A 83 -4.23 -6.10 1.96
C CYS A 83 -4.34 -6.58 3.40
N THR A 84 -4.27 -7.90 3.60
CA THR A 84 -4.33 -8.48 4.94
C THR A 84 -2.94 -8.79 5.48
N GLN A 85 -2.81 -8.85 6.81
CA GLN A 85 -1.59 -9.27 7.51
C GLN A 85 -0.33 -8.55 7.02
N MET A 86 -0.45 -7.25 6.74
CA MET A 86 0.66 -6.40 6.34
C MET A 86 1.51 -6.06 7.56
N ARG A 87 2.82 -6.01 7.39
CA ARG A 87 3.76 -5.62 8.46
C ARG A 87 4.08 -4.14 8.39
N VAL A 88 3.95 -3.46 9.53
CA VAL A 88 4.38 -2.07 9.71
C VAL A 88 5.89 -2.00 9.77
N ILE A 89 6.48 -1.27 8.84
CA ILE A 89 7.91 -0.93 8.87
C ILE A 89 8.05 0.54 9.22
N GLN A 90 8.67 0.78 10.37
CA GLN A 90 9.15 2.10 10.78
C GLN A 90 10.64 2.20 10.43
N GLY A 91 11.00 3.13 9.54
CA GLY A 91 12.38 3.47 9.24
C GLY A 91 12.86 4.64 10.10
N LEU A 92 13.99 4.47 10.78
CA LEU A 92 14.80 5.59 11.26
C LEU A 92 15.58 6.11 10.06
N THR A 93 15.06 7.12 9.36
CA THR A 93 15.87 7.87 8.40
C THR A 93 16.73 8.87 9.16
N GLU A 94 17.90 9.23 8.63
CA GLU A 94 18.78 10.28 9.19
C GLU A 94 18.10 11.67 9.25
N ASN A 95 16.92 11.80 8.63
CA ASN A 95 16.03 12.97 8.69
C ASN A 95 14.95 12.76 9.77
N PRO A 96 14.56 13.78 10.57
CA PRO A 96 13.68 13.63 11.73
C PRO A 96 12.22 13.20 11.42
N SER A 97 11.85 13.03 10.16
CA SER A 97 10.57 12.47 9.77
C SER A 97 10.60 10.94 9.83
N LYS A 98 10.00 10.36 10.88
CA LYS A 98 9.70 8.94 10.97
C LYS A 98 8.95 8.52 9.71
N THR A 99 9.53 7.65 8.91
CA THR A 99 8.88 7.17 7.69
C THR A 99 8.24 5.82 7.98
N VAL A 100 6.93 5.71 7.79
CA VAL A 100 6.15 4.48 8.03
C VAL A 100 5.57 3.97 6.72
N TYR A 101 5.78 2.69 6.45
CA TYR A 101 5.19 1.98 5.32
C TYR A 101 4.75 0.58 5.73
N LEU A 102 3.95 -0.05 4.87
CA LEU A 102 3.46 -1.40 5.06
C LEU A 102 4.09 -2.31 4.00
N THR A 103 4.56 -3.49 4.41
CA THR A 103 5.08 -4.52 3.50
C THR A 103 4.31 -5.81 3.64
N THR A 104 4.16 -6.57 2.56
CA THR A 104 3.49 -7.88 2.60
C THR A 104 4.29 -8.89 3.43
N SER A 105 3.57 -9.75 4.15
CA SER A 105 4.11 -10.94 4.80
C SER A 105 3.84 -12.21 3.98
N ASN A 106 4.31 -13.37 4.46
CA ASN A 106 3.98 -14.66 3.85
C ASN A 106 2.48 -15.00 4.01
N GLU A 107 1.84 -14.39 5.00
CA GLU A 107 0.44 -14.57 5.34
C GLU A 107 -0.47 -13.54 4.65
N SER A 108 0.11 -12.58 3.91
CA SER A 108 -0.64 -11.52 3.24
C SER A 108 -1.48 -12.05 2.09
N GLN A 109 -2.73 -11.61 2.06
CA GLN A 109 -3.63 -11.76 0.92
C GLN A 109 -4.04 -10.39 0.41
N ILE A 110 -4.12 -10.28 -0.91
CA ILE A 110 -4.50 -9.05 -1.61
C ILE A 110 -5.81 -9.28 -2.34
N PHE A 111 -6.73 -8.32 -2.21
CA PHE A 111 -7.99 -8.30 -2.95
C PHE A 111 -8.16 -6.95 -3.63
N ILE A 112 -8.58 -6.98 -4.89
CA ILE A 112 -8.82 -5.80 -5.71
C ILE A 112 -10.30 -5.68 -6.09
N THR A 113 -10.70 -4.53 -6.64
CA THR A 113 -12.06 -4.29 -7.16
C THR A 113 -12.58 -5.48 -7.97
N GLY A 114 -13.82 -5.89 -7.69
CA GLY A 114 -14.45 -7.07 -8.29
C GLY A 114 -14.28 -8.37 -7.48
N TRP A 115 -13.34 -8.40 -6.52
CA TRP A 115 -13.03 -9.61 -5.72
C TRP A 115 -13.49 -9.50 -4.27
N HIS A 116 -14.12 -8.38 -3.88
CA HIS A 116 -14.59 -8.15 -2.52
C HIS A 116 -15.96 -8.81 -2.21
N LYS A 117 -16.75 -9.16 -3.23
CA LYS A 117 -18.10 -9.71 -3.03
C LYS A 117 -18.01 -11.04 -2.29
N GLY A 118 -18.74 -11.16 -1.17
CA GLY A 118 -18.75 -12.37 -0.35
C GLY A 118 -17.58 -12.49 0.63
N GLN A 119 -16.62 -11.55 0.62
CA GLN A 119 -15.50 -11.61 1.53
C GLN A 119 -15.93 -11.24 2.97
N PRO A 120 -15.46 -11.97 4.00
CA PRO A 120 -15.90 -11.78 5.38
C PRO A 120 -15.54 -10.40 5.95
N TYR A 121 -14.46 -9.77 5.49
CA TYR A 121 -14.05 -8.43 5.92
C TYR A 121 -15.03 -7.33 5.51
N THR A 122 -15.94 -7.55 4.56
CA THR A 122 -16.92 -6.53 4.12
C THR A 122 -17.88 -6.10 5.24
N LYS A 123 -17.96 -6.87 6.33
CA LYS A 123 -18.77 -6.55 7.51
C LYS A 123 -18.05 -5.63 8.50
N ASP A 124 -16.73 -5.50 8.39
CA ASP A 124 -15.89 -4.69 9.27
C ASP A 124 -16.30 -3.21 9.24
N ALA A 125 -16.27 -2.53 10.39
CA ALA A 125 -16.70 -1.15 10.52
C ALA A 125 -15.80 -0.18 9.74
N LYS A 126 -14.48 -0.39 9.76
CA LYS A 126 -13.52 0.47 9.04
C LYS A 126 -13.65 0.29 7.53
N VAL A 127 -13.89 -0.95 7.08
CA VAL A 127 -14.20 -1.24 5.67
C VAL A 127 -15.49 -0.54 5.22
N LYS A 128 -16.54 -0.57 6.05
CA LYS A 128 -17.79 0.15 5.76
C LYS A 128 -17.60 1.67 5.70
N ASN A 129 -16.82 2.23 6.63
CA ASN A 129 -16.50 3.66 6.64
C ASN A 129 -15.76 4.07 5.37
N PHE A 130 -14.77 3.28 4.94
CA PHE A 130 -14.07 3.48 3.68
C PHE A 130 -15.05 3.48 2.49
N ILE A 131 -15.93 2.47 2.39
CA ILE A 131 -16.92 2.38 1.29
C ILE A 131 -17.89 3.56 1.29
N GLN A 132 -18.28 4.06 2.47
CA GLN A 132 -19.12 5.24 2.58
C GLN A 132 -18.36 6.50 2.16
N TRP A 133 -17.10 6.63 2.58
CA TRP A 133 -16.22 7.72 2.19
C TRP A 133 -16.02 7.75 0.68
N THR A 134 -15.71 6.62 0.02
CA THR A 134 -15.50 6.60 -1.44
C THR A 134 -16.72 7.05 -2.21
N LYS A 135 -17.94 6.73 -1.75
CA LYS A 135 -19.20 7.21 -2.38
C LYS A 135 -19.39 8.72 -2.30
N SER A 136 -18.74 9.40 -1.36
CA SER A 136 -18.76 10.86 -1.24
C SER A 136 -17.73 11.55 -2.14
N GLN A 137 -16.82 10.80 -2.75
CA GLN A 137 -15.74 11.36 -3.57
C GLN A 137 -16.19 11.55 -5.02
N SER A 138 -15.74 12.65 -5.63
CA SER A 138 -15.83 12.89 -7.07
C SER A 138 -14.81 12.04 -7.81
N GLU A 139 -15.28 11.13 -8.67
CA GLU A 139 -14.41 10.25 -9.47
C GLU A 139 -13.44 11.06 -10.35
N ALA A 140 -13.94 12.14 -10.97
CA ALA A 140 -13.13 13.01 -11.83
C ALA A 140 -11.97 13.69 -11.06
N ASP A 141 -12.21 14.09 -9.82
CA ASP A 141 -11.17 14.72 -8.99
C ASP A 141 -10.14 13.70 -8.49
N GLN A 142 -10.55 12.46 -8.25
CA GLN A 142 -9.62 11.39 -7.88
C GLN A 142 -8.74 10.98 -9.06
N ILE A 143 -9.30 10.80 -10.26
CA ILE A 143 -8.54 10.48 -11.47
C ILE A 143 -7.44 11.51 -11.72
N ARG A 144 -7.73 12.81 -11.57
CA ARG A 144 -6.75 13.90 -11.73
C ARG A 144 -5.56 13.80 -10.76
N LYS A 145 -5.74 13.15 -9.61
CA LYS A 145 -4.71 12.96 -8.58
C LYS A 145 -3.93 11.65 -8.75
N THR A 146 -4.34 10.76 -9.66
CA THR A 146 -3.69 9.46 -9.85
C THR A 146 -2.46 9.52 -10.74
N VAL A 147 -1.44 8.71 -10.43
CA VAL A 147 -0.19 8.62 -11.18
C VAL A 147 0.17 7.15 -11.44
N ILE A 148 0.59 6.81 -12.67
CA ILE A 148 0.99 5.45 -13.07
C ILE A 148 2.43 5.46 -13.58
N GLY A 149 3.22 4.45 -13.21
CA GLY A 149 4.46 4.10 -13.95
C GLY A 149 5.68 4.95 -13.61
N GLY A 150 5.61 5.75 -12.53
CA GLY A 150 6.74 6.46 -11.96
C GLY A 150 7.69 5.54 -11.20
N TYR A 151 8.98 5.90 -11.17
CA TYR A 151 9.93 5.35 -10.20
C TYR A 151 9.59 5.90 -8.82
N TYR A 152 9.50 5.04 -7.81
CA TYR A 152 9.23 5.46 -6.44
C TYR A 152 10.52 5.38 -5.62
N PRO A 153 11.26 6.49 -5.47
CA PRO A 153 12.47 6.49 -4.66
C PRO A 153 12.06 6.42 -3.19
N PHE A 154 12.06 5.22 -2.62
CA PHE A 154 11.78 4.99 -1.21
C PHE A 154 12.88 4.16 -0.53
N PRO A 155 13.41 4.59 0.64
CA PRO A 155 13.14 5.88 1.29
C PRO A 155 13.50 7.05 0.37
N ARG A 156 12.79 8.18 0.53
CA ARG A 156 13.10 9.36 -0.30
C ARG A 156 14.57 9.71 -0.07
N PRO A 157 15.38 9.90 -1.12
CA PRO A 157 16.73 10.37 -0.95
C PRO A 157 16.69 11.70 -0.19
N PRO A 158 17.71 11.99 0.64
CA PRO A 158 17.78 13.28 1.34
C PRO A 158 17.56 14.44 0.36
N ASP A 159 16.90 15.50 0.79
CA ASP A 159 16.55 16.64 -0.08
C ASP A 159 17.77 17.24 -0.82
N SER A 160 18.98 16.99 -0.33
CA SER A 160 20.25 17.35 -0.96
C SER A 160 20.50 16.67 -2.32
N PHE A 161 19.85 15.55 -2.63
CA PHE A 161 20.02 14.82 -3.89
C PHE A 161 19.16 15.33 -5.06
N VAL A 162 18.18 16.21 -4.81
CA VAL A 162 17.30 16.77 -5.85
C VAL A 162 17.96 17.95 -6.60
N LYS A 163 19.24 18.28 -6.29
CA LYS A 163 19.94 19.47 -6.81
C LYS A 163 21.01 19.24 -7.89
N TYR A 164 21.04 18.09 -8.55
CA TYR A 164 21.99 17.83 -9.65
C TYR A 164 21.32 17.55 -10.99
#